data_AF-A0A849E287-F1
#
_entry.id   AF-A0A849E287-F1
#
_cell.length_a   1.000
_cell.length_b   1.000
_cell.length_c   1.000
_cell.angle_alpha   90.00
_cell.angle_beta   90.00
_cell.angle_gamma   90.00
#
_symmetry.space_group_name_H-M   'P 1'
#
loop_
_entity.id
_entity.type
_entity.pdbx_description
1 polymer ?
#
loop_
_entity_poly.entity_id
_entity_poly.type
_entity_poly.pdbx_seq_one_letter_code
_entity_poly.pdbx_strand_id
1 'polypeptide(L)'
;MKLIKILIVNVLLVTVALTSIAVHAEEKKIKKAEDVSFEISDIKVVGLQRVELGTFFTYLNIRVGETIDVTRIPTIIRGIYQSGSFDDIEIMHDGGTMYINVVERPTIATLSFDGNSAIKTEDLERGLKSSGLAKGEVLDPALLASVGQDLERQYFSYGKYSVRVKYKIVRLPRNRVNIKFTIRG
;
A
#
# COMPACT_ATOMS: atom_id res chain seq x y z
N MET A 1 -48.40 0.50 62.64
CA MET A 1 -47.31 -0.35 62.09
C MET A 1 -47.22 -0.31 60.56
N LYS A 2 -47.27 0.89 59.92
CA LYS A 2 -47.11 1.06 58.45
C LYS A 2 -46.04 2.09 58.04
N LEU A 3 -45.46 2.83 59.00
CA LEU A 3 -44.51 3.92 58.70
C LEU A 3 -43.02 3.51 58.74
N ILE A 4 -42.68 2.38 59.35
CA ILE A 4 -41.27 1.93 59.49
C ILE A 4 -40.73 1.25 58.21
N LYS A 5 -41.61 0.70 57.35
CA LYS A 5 -41.19 0.02 56.12
C LYS A 5 -40.67 0.96 55.02
N ILE A 6 -41.14 2.21 54.96
CA ILE A 6 -40.76 3.16 53.89
C ILE A 6 -39.34 3.72 54.12
N LEU A 7 -38.93 3.89 55.38
CA LEU A 7 -37.59 4.40 55.70
C LEU A 7 -36.48 3.37 55.42
N ILE A 8 -36.74 2.09 55.64
CA ILE A 8 -35.76 1.00 55.41
C ILE A 8 -35.50 0.76 53.92
N VAL A 9 -36.52 0.91 53.07
CA VAL A 9 -36.38 0.71 51.62
C VAL A 9 -35.50 1.79 50.97
N ASN A 10 -35.58 3.05 51.44
CA ASN A 10 -34.73 4.12 50.90
C ASN A 10 -33.26 4.02 51.35
N VAL A 11 -32.98 3.52 52.55
CA VAL A 11 -31.58 3.33 53.01
C VAL A 11 -30.89 2.19 52.24
N LEU A 12 -31.62 1.12 51.92
CA LEU A 12 -31.08 -0.03 51.18
C LEU A 12 -30.79 0.29 49.70
N LEU A 13 -31.61 1.14 49.06
CA LEU A 13 -31.41 1.54 47.66
C LEU A 13 -30.20 2.46 47.48
N VAL A 14 -29.94 3.35 48.45
CA VAL A 14 -28.77 4.25 48.42
C VAL A 14 -27.46 3.46 48.64
N THR A 15 -27.46 2.42 49.48
CA THR A 15 -26.27 1.57 49.65
C THR A 15 -25.93 0.76 48.40
N VAL A 16 -26.93 0.23 47.68
CA VAL A 16 -26.69 -0.50 46.42
C VAL A 16 -26.15 0.45 45.34
N ALA A 17 -26.71 1.66 45.25
CA ALA A 17 -26.27 2.66 44.27
C ALA A 17 -24.80 3.11 44.49
N LEU A 18 -24.34 3.24 45.74
CA LEU A 18 -22.92 3.55 46.01
C LEU A 18 -21.99 2.35 45.74
N THR A 19 -22.44 1.11 45.96
CA THR A 19 -21.61 -0.05 45.61
C THR A 19 -21.48 -0.28 44.11
N SER A 20 -22.46 0.13 43.29
CA SER A 20 -22.39 -0.04 41.83
C SER A 20 -21.47 0.96 41.13
N ILE A 21 -21.13 2.08 41.78
CA ILE A 21 -20.23 3.10 41.22
C ILE A 21 -18.75 2.70 41.40
N ALA A 22 -18.42 1.94 42.46
CA ALA A 22 -17.04 1.48 42.68
C ALA A 22 -16.63 0.29 41.79
N VAL A 23 -17.59 -0.55 41.36
CA VAL A 23 -17.29 -1.73 40.51
C VAL A 23 -16.99 -1.34 39.04
N HIS A 24 -17.25 -0.10 38.64
CA HIS A 24 -16.96 0.38 37.27
C HIS A 24 -15.64 1.14 37.14
N ALA A 25 -14.84 1.21 38.20
CA ALA A 25 -13.59 1.96 38.25
C ALA A 25 -12.36 1.08 38.47
N GLU A 26 -12.33 -0.11 37.87
CA GLU A 26 -11.06 -0.83 37.67
C GLU A 26 -10.84 -1.11 36.17
N GLU A 27 -9.78 -0.46 35.69
CA GLU A 27 -8.91 -0.93 34.62
C GLU A 27 -9.49 -1.00 33.20
N LYS A 28 -9.92 0.14 32.67
CA LYS A 28 -9.54 0.46 31.28
C LYS A 28 -8.07 0.88 31.24
N LYS A 29 -7.16 0.00 31.67
CA LYS A 29 -5.79 0.00 31.15
C LYS A 29 -5.97 -0.28 29.67
N ILE A 30 -5.99 0.79 28.87
CA ILE A 30 -5.62 0.68 27.47
C ILE A 30 -4.29 -0.06 27.51
N LYS A 31 -4.31 -1.35 27.16
CA LYS A 31 -3.10 -2.05 26.79
C LYS A 31 -2.53 -1.19 25.68
N LYS A 32 -1.58 -0.32 26.03
CA LYS A 32 -0.58 0.16 25.09
C LYS A 32 -0.15 -1.12 24.39
N ALA A 33 -0.32 -1.18 23.07
CA ALA A 33 0.21 -2.30 22.29
C ALA A 33 1.57 -2.59 22.89
N GLU A 34 1.77 -3.81 23.40
CA GLU A 34 3.12 -4.20 23.82
C GLU A 34 4.00 -3.82 22.63
N ASP A 35 5.03 -3.00 22.85
CA ASP A 35 6.13 -2.87 21.90
C ASP A 35 6.70 -4.28 21.83
N VAL A 36 6.15 -5.09 20.92
CA VAL A 36 6.63 -6.44 20.65
C VAL A 36 7.91 -6.21 19.89
N SER A 37 8.97 -5.95 20.66
CA SER A 37 10.32 -5.93 20.15
C SER A 37 10.82 -7.35 20.06
N PHE A 38 11.50 -7.66 18.97
CA PHE A 38 12.11 -8.95 18.73
C PHE A 38 13.46 -8.76 18.07
N GLU A 39 14.38 -9.66 18.37
CA GLU A 39 15.66 -9.76 17.67
C GLU A 39 15.45 -10.48 16.34
N ILE A 40 15.97 -9.92 15.26
CA ILE A 40 15.95 -10.54 13.94
C ILE A 40 17.04 -11.62 13.90
N SER A 41 16.66 -12.88 14.02
CA SER A 41 17.59 -14.01 13.94
C SER A 41 17.91 -14.40 12.49
N ASP A 42 16.98 -14.18 11.57
CA ASP A 42 17.12 -14.51 10.14
C ASP A 42 16.16 -13.68 9.29
N ILE A 43 16.49 -13.48 8.01
CA ILE A 43 15.64 -12.79 7.02
C ILE A 43 15.54 -13.65 5.77
N LYS A 44 14.32 -14.11 5.47
CA LYS A 44 14.00 -14.89 4.28
C LYS A 44 13.19 -14.05 3.30
N VAL A 45 13.69 -13.94 2.07
CA VAL A 45 13.04 -13.15 1.01
C VAL A 45 12.57 -14.08 -0.10
N VAL A 46 11.30 -13.92 -0.50
CA VAL A 46 10.67 -14.72 -1.56
C VAL A 46 10.03 -13.79 -2.59
N GLY A 47 10.10 -14.18 -3.86
CA GLY A 47 9.45 -13.47 -4.97
C GLY A 47 10.37 -12.54 -5.75
N LEU A 48 11.65 -12.44 -5.38
CA LEU A 48 12.69 -11.84 -6.22
C LEU A 48 12.83 -12.63 -7.53
N GLN A 49 12.92 -11.92 -8.64
CA GLN A 49 13.07 -12.48 -9.98
C GLN A 49 14.22 -11.82 -10.73
N ARG A 50 14.32 -10.48 -10.67
CA ARG A 50 15.37 -9.70 -11.35
C ARG A 50 16.22 -8.91 -10.37
N VAL A 51 15.67 -8.52 -9.24
CA VAL A 51 16.43 -7.84 -8.19
C VAL A 51 17.26 -8.88 -7.43
N GLU A 52 18.56 -8.65 -7.35
CA GLU A 52 19.44 -9.54 -6.59
C GLU A 52 19.17 -9.40 -5.08
N LEU A 53 19.33 -10.49 -4.35
CA LEU A 53 19.11 -10.51 -2.90
C LEU A 53 19.99 -9.49 -2.17
N GLY A 54 21.26 -9.34 -2.57
CA GLY A 54 22.18 -8.36 -2.00
C GLY A 54 21.69 -6.92 -2.19
N THR A 55 21.14 -6.60 -3.37
CA THR A 55 20.53 -5.30 -3.65
C THR A 55 19.28 -5.09 -2.81
N PHE A 56 18.43 -6.11 -2.65
CA PHE A 56 17.23 -6.01 -1.82
C PHE A 56 17.55 -5.64 -0.36
N PHE A 57 18.62 -6.22 0.22
CA PHE A 57 19.07 -5.87 1.56
C PHE A 57 19.47 -4.40 1.71
N THR A 58 19.89 -3.72 0.63
CA THR A 58 20.17 -2.28 0.67
C THR A 58 18.91 -1.42 0.85
N TYR A 59 17.73 -1.95 0.50
CA TYR A 59 16.45 -1.25 0.65
C TYR A 59 15.81 -1.43 2.03
N LEU A 60 16.12 -2.56 2.69
CA LEU A 60 15.48 -2.96 3.95
C LEU A 60 15.86 -2.06 5.13
N ASN A 61 17.07 -1.49 5.16
CA ASN A 61 17.57 -0.69 6.27
C ASN A 61 17.41 -1.38 7.65
N ILE A 62 17.51 -2.71 7.67
CA ILE A 62 17.57 -3.58 8.87
C ILE A 62 18.63 -4.65 8.64
N ARG A 63 19.15 -5.24 9.72
CA ARG A 63 20.12 -6.33 9.67
C ARG A 63 19.76 -7.48 10.60
N VAL A 64 20.26 -8.66 10.29
CA VAL A 64 20.23 -9.79 11.23
C VAL A 64 21.04 -9.42 12.49
N GLY A 65 20.53 -9.80 13.67
CA GLY A 65 21.04 -9.42 14.99
C GLY A 65 20.52 -8.08 15.49
N GLU A 66 19.75 -7.34 14.69
CA GLU A 66 19.11 -6.10 15.12
C GLU A 66 17.81 -6.39 15.87
N THR A 67 17.57 -5.69 16.99
CA THR A 67 16.27 -5.71 17.67
C THR A 67 15.39 -4.63 17.09
N ILE A 68 14.20 -5.02 16.61
CA ILE A 68 13.22 -4.08 16.06
C ILE A 68 11.89 -4.23 16.76
N ASP A 69 11.14 -3.13 16.84
CA ASP A 69 9.74 -3.13 17.22
C ASP A 69 8.86 -3.30 15.97
N VAL A 70 7.78 -4.06 16.09
CA VAL A 70 6.72 -4.19 15.08
C VAL A 70 6.22 -2.84 14.55
N THR A 71 6.26 -1.78 15.36
CA THR A 71 5.91 -0.41 14.91
C THR A 71 6.82 0.12 13.78
N ARG A 72 8.00 -0.48 13.60
CA ARG A 72 8.96 -0.12 12.54
C ARG A 72 8.69 -0.81 11.20
N ILE A 73 7.90 -1.88 11.17
CA ILE A 73 7.55 -2.64 9.95
C ILE A 73 6.99 -1.73 8.85
N PRO A 74 6.03 -0.82 9.11
CA PRO A 74 5.52 0.10 8.09
C PRO A 74 6.60 1.00 7.48
N THR A 75 7.60 1.40 8.26
CA THR A 75 8.71 2.23 7.76
C THR A 75 9.65 1.42 6.87
N ILE A 76 9.90 0.15 7.22
CA ILE A 76 10.68 -0.79 6.40
C ILE A 76 9.96 -1.01 5.06
N ILE A 77 8.65 -1.31 5.09
CA ILE A 77 7.82 -1.48 3.88
C ILE A 77 7.90 -0.23 2.98
N ARG A 78 7.78 0.97 3.56
CA ARG A 78 7.94 2.23 2.81
C ARG A 78 9.32 2.36 2.17
N GLY A 79 10.39 2.02 2.88
CA GLY A 79 11.77 2.06 2.36
C GLY A 79 11.95 1.14 1.16
N ILE A 80 11.37 -0.06 1.21
CA ILE A 80 11.39 -1.00 0.07
C ILE A 80 10.56 -0.44 -1.10
N TYR A 81 9.36 0.11 -0.87
CA TYR A 81 8.55 0.72 -1.95
C TYR A 81 9.25 1.90 -2.62
N GLN A 82 10.02 2.69 -1.87
CA GLN A 82 10.80 3.82 -2.41
C GLN A 82 11.87 3.40 -3.42
N SER A 83 12.29 2.12 -3.44
CA SER A 83 13.15 1.59 -4.49
C SER A 83 12.50 1.60 -5.89
N GLY A 84 11.16 1.73 -5.95
CA GLY A 84 10.40 1.70 -7.20
C GLY A 84 10.39 0.36 -7.92
N SER A 85 10.88 -0.72 -7.28
CA SER A 85 11.04 -2.04 -7.91
C SER A 85 9.92 -3.02 -7.57
N PHE A 86 9.09 -2.74 -6.57
CA PHE A 86 8.10 -3.67 -6.02
C PHE A 86 6.67 -3.10 -6.06
N ASP A 87 5.72 -3.95 -6.43
CA ASP A 87 4.28 -3.67 -6.55
C ASP A 87 3.55 -4.05 -5.26
N ASP A 88 3.99 -5.13 -4.62
CA ASP A 88 3.42 -5.61 -3.36
C ASP A 88 4.51 -6.16 -2.44
N ILE A 89 4.31 -5.99 -1.14
CA ILE A 89 5.25 -6.33 -0.08
C ILE A 89 4.48 -6.77 1.15
N GLU A 90 4.73 -7.99 1.58
CA GLU A 90 4.20 -8.57 2.81
C GLU A 90 5.36 -8.98 3.71
N ILE A 91 5.29 -8.56 4.97
CA ILE A 91 6.28 -8.91 6.00
C ILE A 91 5.56 -9.65 7.11
N MET A 92 6.01 -10.87 7.39
CA MET A 92 5.61 -11.67 8.53
C MET A 92 6.83 -11.93 9.42
N HIS A 93 6.61 -12.12 10.71
CA HIS A 93 7.65 -12.56 11.63
C HIS A 93 7.19 -13.80 12.37
N ASP A 94 8.10 -14.76 12.56
CA ASP A 94 7.86 -15.96 13.36
C ASP A 94 9.18 -16.43 14.00
N GLY A 95 9.18 -16.61 15.32
CA GLY A 95 10.35 -17.10 16.06
C GLY A 95 11.65 -16.31 15.83
N GLY A 96 11.58 -14.99 15.61
CA GLY A 96 12.74 -14.14 15.28
C GLY A 96 13.13 -14.11 13.79
N THR A 97 12.54 -14.98 12.96
CA THR A 97 12.74 -14.96 11.51
C THR A 97 11.74 -14.04 10.83
N MET A 98 12.23 -13.15 9.97
CA MET A 98 11.42 -12.30 9.12
C MET A 98 11.21 -12.97 7.76
N TYR A 99 9.96 -13.14 7.36
CA TYR A 99 9.57 -13.61 6.03
C TYR A 99 9.06 -12.42 5.23
N ILE A 100 9.75 -12.12 4.13
CA ILE A 100 9.47 -10.97 3.28
C ILE A 100 9.07 -11.49 1.91
N ASN A 101 7.78 -11.47 1.63
CA ASN A 101 7.23 -11.80 0.32
C ASN A 101 7.15 -10.50 -0.50
N VAL A 102 7.69 -10.53 -1.71
CA VAL A 102 7.65 -9.38 -2.61
C VAL A 102 7.12 -9.76 -3.98
N VAL A 103 6.42 -8.82 -4.61
CA VAL A 103 6.04 -8.89 -6.02
C VAL A 103 6.78 -7.79 -6.76
N GLU A 104 7.74 -8.15 -7.60
CA GLU A 104 8.44 -7.17 -8.44
C GLU A 104 7.51 -6.51 -9.47
N ARG A 105 7.68 -5.21 -9.67
CA ARG A 105 6.95 -4.47 -10.71
C ARG A 105 7.33 -4.98 -12.10
N PRO A 106 6.36 -5.11 -13.01
CA PRO A 106 6.63 -5.61 -14.34
C PRO A 106 7.33 -4.57 -15.21
N THR A 107 8.08 -5.03 -16.21
CA THR A 107 8.63 -4.16 -17.25
C THR A 107 7.64 -3.95 -18.39
N ILE A 108 7.54 -2.72 -18.89
CA ILE A 108 6.70 -2.36 -20.03
C ILE A 108 7.30 -2.96 -21.31
N ALA A 109 6.61 -3.93 -21.90
CA ALA A 109 7.03 -4.55 -23.15
C ALA A 109 6.59 -3.73 -24.37
N THR A 110 5.38 -3.17 -24.35
CA THR A 110 4.83 -2.37 -25.46
C THR A 110 3.76 -1.42 -24.95
N LEU A 111 3.74 -0.21 -25.52
CA LEU A 111 2.63 0.73 -25.44
C LEU A 111 1.90 0.68 -26.78
N SER A 112 0.57 0.63 -26.74
CA SER A 112 -0.25 0.59 -27.96
C SER A 112 -1.43 1.54 -27.82
N PHE A 113 -1.84 2.14 -28.93
CA PHE A 113 -2.87 3.15 -28.97
C PHE A 113 -3.94 2.73 -29.98
N ASP A 114 -5.19 2.95 -29.63
CA ASP A 114 -6.34 2.71 -30.48
C ASP A 114 -7.23 3.95 -30.47
N GLY A 115 -7.62 4.43 -31.66
CA GLY A 115 -8.42 5.64 -31.83
C GLY A 115 -7.63 6.96 -31.88
N ASN A 116 -6.29 6.93 -31.96
CA ASN A 116 -5.46 8.14 -32.04
C ASN A 116 -5.32 8.75 -33.44
N SER A 117 -6.42 8.94 -34.17
CA SER A 117 -6.33 9.48 -35.53
C SER A 117 -5.88 10.95 -35.60
N ALA A 118 -6.11 11.73 -34.54
CA ALA A 118 -5.78 13.16 -34.52
C ALA A 118 -4.32 13.47 -34.14
N ILE A 119 -3.63 12.55 -33.44
CA ILE A 119 -2.24 12.73 -32.98
C ILE A 119 -1.46 11.47 -33.34
N LYS A 120 -0.32 11.66 -34.01
CA LYS A 120 0.57 10.57 -34.39
C LYS A 120 1.03 9.80 -33.16
N THR A 121 1.11 8.47 -33.28
CA THR A 121 1.51 7.58 -32.19
C THR A 121 2.86 7.98 -31.59
N GLU A 122 3.80 8.39 -32.43
CA GLU A 122 5.15 8.79 -32.03
C GLU A 122 5.15 10.05 -31.13
N ASP A 123 4.20 10.96 -31.33
CA ASP A 123 4.08 12.17 -30.51
C ASP A 123 3.40 11.87 -29.16
N LEU A 124 2.47 10.90 -29.12
CA LEU A 124 1.92 10.39 -27.86
C LEU A 124 2.99 9.65 -27.05
N GLU A 125 3.73 8.74 -27.69
CA GLU A 125 4.82 8.02 -27.05
C GLU A 125 5.89 8.95 -26.50
N ARG A 126 6.22 10.04 -27.22
CA ARG A 126 7.17 11.05 -26.75
C ARG A 126 6.70 11.73 -25.46
N GLY A 127 5.42 12.08 -25.37
CA GLY A 127 4.83 12.67 -24.16
C GLY A 127 4.75 11.70 -22.98
N LEU A 128 4.52 10.41 -23.24
CA LEU A 128 4.54 9.38 -22.20
C LEU A 128 5.96 9.10 -21.70
N LYS A 129 6.93 9.08 -22.61
CA LYS A 129 8.34 8.86 -22.28
C LYS A 129 8.89 9.93 -21.33
N SER A 130 8.54 11.20 -21.51
CA SER A 130 8.94 12.26 -20.57
C SER A 130 8.37 12.08 -19.17
N SER A 131 7.30 11.30 -19.03
CA SER A 131 6.64 11.00 -17.77
C SER A 131 7.09 9.64 -17.18
N GLY A 132 8.16 9.04 -17.70
CA GLY A 132 8.69 7.75 -17.22
C GLY A 132 7.91 6.53 -17.71
N LEU A 133 6.97 6.69 -18.65
CA LEU A 133 6.18 5.59 -19.20
C LEU A 133 6.64 5.28 -20.63
N ALA A 134 7.55 4.33 -20.77
CA ALA A 134 8.08 3.90 -22.07
C ALA A 134 8.40 2.41 -22.10
N LYS A 135 8.54 1.86 -23.31
CA LYS A 135 9.01 0.48 -23.49
C LYS A 135 10.39 0.30 -22.85
N GLY A 136 10.52 -0.75 -22.03
CA GLY A 136 11.75 -1.08 -21.29
C GLY A 136 11.76 -0.56 -19.85
N GLU A 137 10.90 0.41 -19.52
CA GLU A 137 10.80 0.96 -18.17
C GLU A 137 10.03 0.03 -17.23
N VAL A 138 10.30 0.15 -15.93
CA VAL A 138 9.49 -0.49 -14.88
C VAL A 138 8.15 0.24 -14.78
N LEU A 139 7.04 -0.49 -14.77
CA LEU A 139 5.72 0.12 -14.66
C LEU A 139 5.50 0.67 -13.26
N ASP A 140 5.34 1.99 -13.14
CA ASP A 140 4.77 2.61 -11.95
C ASP A 140 3.23 2.77 -12.09
N PRO A 141 2.42 2.07 -11.28
CA PRO A 141 0.97 2.19 -11.32
C PRO A 141 0.46 3.61 -11.02
N ALA A 142 1.18 4.37 -10.18
CA ALA A 142 0.79 5.73 -9.82
C ALA A 142 0.92 6.69 -11.01
N LEU A 143 1.97 6.53 -11.83
CA LEU A 143 2.14 7.30 -13.07
C LEU A 143 1.09 6.92 -14.11
N LEU A 144 0.75 5.64 -14.23
CA LEU A 144 -0.25 5.19 -15.20
C LEU A 144 -1.65 5.80 -14.93
N ALA A 145 -1.97 6.08 -13.67
CA ALA A 145 -3.23 6.72 -13.28
C ALA A 145 -3.33 8.17 -13.77
N SER A 146 -2.24 8.95 -13.75
CA SER A 146 -2.23 10.35 -14.24
C SER A 146 -2.11 10.44 -15.76
N VAL A 147 -1.44 9.48 -16.40
CA VAL A 147 -1.18 9.47 -17.85
C VAL A 147 -2.44 9.58 -18.70
N GLY A 148 -3.56 8.98 -18.29
CA GLY A 148 -4.82 9.11 -19.03
C GLY A 148 -5.27 10.57 -19.16
N GLN A 149 -5.17 11.34 -18.07
CA GLN A 149 -5.49 12.76 -18.06
C GLN A 149 -4.48 13.58 -18.87
N ASP A 150 -3.20 13.19 -18.87
CA ASP A 150 -2.16 13.89 -19.63
C ASP A 150 -2.43 13.77 -21.14
N LEU A 151 -2.79 12.57 -21.59
CA LEU A 151 -3.20 12.32 -22.97
C LEU A 151 -4.48 13.11 -23.30
N GLU A 152 -5.50 13.11 -22.44
CA GLU A 152 -6.72 13.93 -22.64
C GLU A 152 -6.38 15.43 -22.79
N ARG A 153 -5.48 15.97 -21.95
CA ARG A 153 -5.02 17.36 -22.06
C ARG A 153 -4.24 17.64 -23.36
N GLN A 154 -3.47 16.67 -23.85
CA GLN A 154 -2.82 16.77 -25.15
C GLN A 154 -3.83 16.79 -26.30
N TYR A 155 -4.94 16.06 -26.20
CA TYR A 155 -6.03 16.16 -27.19
C TYR A 155 -6.80 17.49 -27.08
N PHE A 156 -6.97 18.01 -25.86
CA PHE A 156 -7.59 19.30 -25.62
C PHE A 156 -6.84 20.44 -26.33
N SER A 157 -5.50 20.45 -26.31
CA SER A 157 -4.70 21.47 -27.01
C SER A 157 -4.82 21.42 -28.54
N TYR A 158 -5.27 20.28 -29.08
CA TYR A 158 -5.62 20.09 -30.50
C TYR A 158 -7.11 20.39 -30.80
N GLY A 159 -7.83 21.00 -29.85
CA GLY A 159 -9.25 21.35 -29.98
C GLY A 159 -10.20 20.17 -29.84
N LYS A 160 -9.75 19.02 -29.32
CA LYS A 160 -10.54 17.80 -29.12
C LYS A 160 -11.00 17.67 -27.68
N TYR A 161 -12.05 18.42 -27.32
CA TYR A 161 -12.51 18.57 -25.93
C TYR A 161 -13.28 17.37 -25.35
N SER A 162 -13.89 16.54 -26.20
CA SER A 162 -14.71 15.39 -25.78
C SER A 162 -13.95 14.08 -25.73
N VAL A 163 -12.64 14.10 -25.97
CA VAL A 163 -11.82 12.89 -25.98
C VAL A 163 -11.65 12.35 -24.57
N ARG A 164 -11.84 11.04 -24.42
CA ARG A 164 -11.61 10.28 -23.22
C ARG A 164 -10.61 9.18 -23.47
N VAL A 165 -9.67 9.02 -22.54
CA VAL A 165 -8.61 8.02 -22.64
C VAL A 165 -8.77 6.99 -21.54
N LYS A 166 -8.85 5.72 -21.93
CA LYS A 166 -8.82 4.57 -21.03
C LYS A 166 -7.57 3.75 -21.30
N TYR A 167 -7.09 3.00 -20.31
CA TYR A 167 -6.00 2.06 -20.49
C TYR A 167 -6.37 0.67 -20.01
N LYS A 168 -5.69 -0.34 -20.55
CA LYS A 168 -5.74 -1.73 -20.09
C LYS A 168 -4.34 -2.30 -20.02
N ILE A 169 -4.02 -2.95 -18.89
CA ILE A 169 -2.78 -3.69 -18.70
C ILE A 169 -3.03 -5.15 -19.10
N VAL A 170 -2.15 -5.71 -19.92
CA VAL A 170 -2.13 -7.13 -20.29
C VAL A 170 -0.82 -7.73 -19.82
N ARG A 171 -0.88 -8.65 -18.85
CA ARG A 171 0.30 -9.34 -18.32
C ARG A 171 0.87 -10.32 -19.34
N LEU A 172 2.19 -10.42 -19.36
CA LEU A 172 2.98 -11.28 -20.24
C LEU A 172 3.94 -12.15 -19.42
N PRO A 173 4.45 -13.25 -20.00
CA PRO A 173 5.52 -14.02 -19.39
C PRO A 173 6.77 -13.18 -19.11
N ARG A 174 7.57 -13.64 -18.13
CA ARG A 174 8.81 -13.02 -17.64
C ARG A 174 8.61 -11.64 -17.00
N ASN A 175 7.54 -11.50 -16.21
CA ASN A 175 7.14 -10.28 -15.49
C ASN A 175 7.12 -9.02 -16.38
N ARG A 176 6.38 -9.11 -17.49
CA ARG A 176 6.22 -8.00 -18.44
C ARG A 176 4.76 -7.65 -18.63
N VAL A 177 4.51 -6.45 -19.13
CA VAL A 177 3.15 -5.97 -19.44
C VAL A 177 3.09 -5.24 -20.76
N ASN A 178 1.99 -5.43 -21.48
CA ASN A 178 1.57 -4.53 -22.54
C ASN A 178 0.53 -3.56 -21.97
N ILE A 179 0.63 -2.29 -22.35
CA ILE A 179 -0.34 -1.27 -21.98
C ILE A 179 -1.04 -0.83 -23.26
N LYS A 180 -2.37 -0.97 -23.28
CA LYS A 180 -3.20 -0.52 -24.41
C LYS A 180 -4.03 0.68 -24.00
N PHE A 181 -3.80 1.81 -24.65
CA PHE A 181 -4.61 3.01 -24.54
C PHE A 181 -5.74 2.96 -25.58
N THR A 182 -6.95 3.27 -25.15
CA THR A 182 -8.14 3.38 -26.01
C THR A 182 -8.66 4.80 -25.90
N ILE A 183 -8.68 5.48 -27.04
CA ILE A 183 -9.01 6.89 -27.18
C ILE A 183 -10.35 6.98 -27.92
N ARG A 184 -11.33 7.64 -27.32
CA ARG A 184 -12.69 7.77 -27.86
C ARG A 184 -13.18 9.21 -27.68
N GLY A 185 -13.83 9.77 -28.68
CA GLY A 185 -14.37 11.13 -28.69
C GLY A 185 -14.89 11.49 -30.06
#